data_AF-A0A7S2K4F3-F1
#
_entry.id   AF-A0A7S2K4F3-F1
#
_cell.length_a   1.000
_cell.length_b   1.000
_cell.length_c   1.000
_cell.angle_alpha   90.00
_cell.angle_beta   90.00
_cell.angle_gamma   90.00
#
_symmetry.space_group_name_H-M   'P 1'
#
loop_
_entity.id
_entity.type
_entity.pdbx_description
1 polymer ?
#
loop_
_entity_poly.entity_id
_entity_poly.type
_entity_poly.pdbx_seq_one_letter_code
_entity_poly.pdbx_strand_id
1 'polypeptide(L)'
;AMPNDNGNGWTFENLLSRFGNVKWRFSDQHGEMMELATYARYVNAEGRMDDSPLAIYDAEFGDDAPTDVLLDEYTVPQCFSRDLFEMVDVNEDTSLSEDENEVEDDQSHTLSSSSLYKNRRPPYRWILIGPERSGTGLHVDPLYTNAWVTVLQGQKRWLLFPPCTPPEEIGMIDGKPQIPSSIWFCDYYGKVTNPAIWPKKWRPVEVLQQPG
;
A
#
# COMPACT_ATOMS: atom_id res chain seq x y z
N ALA A 1 -10.40 -10.25 5.16
CA ALA A 1 -11.28 -9.54 6.11
C ALA A 1 -12.72 -9.74 5.65
N MET A 2 -13.67 -9.98 6.55
CA MET A 2 -15.09 -10.04 6.19
C MET A 2 -15.66 -8.63 6.38
N PRO A 3 -16.15 -7.94 5.33
CA PRO A 3 -16.79 -6.65 5.50
C PRO A 3 -18.07 -6.81 6.34
N ASN A 4 -18.35 -5.88 7.24
CA ASN A 4 -19.65 -5.79 7.89
C ASN A 4 -20.71 -5.36 6.86
N ASP A 5 -21.69 -6.22 6.60
CA ASP A 5 -22.71 -6.09 5.55
C ASP A 5 -23.83 -5.09 5.91
N ASN A 6 -23.46 -3.83 6.12
CA ASN A 6 -24.38 -2.73 6.49
C ASN A 6 -24.76 -1.82 5.30
N GLY A 7 -24.59 -2.27 4.05
CA GLY A 7 -24.89 -1.45 2.87
C GLY A 7 -23.93 -0.26 2.61
N ASN A 8 -22.98 -0.01 3.51
CA ASN A 8 -21.90 1.00 3.41
C ASN A 8 -20.53 0.37 3.06
N GLY A 9 -20.53 -0.70 2.26
CA GLY A 9 -19.29 -1.41 1.88
C GLY A 9 -18.31 -0.52 1.10
N TRP A 10 -17.06 -0.99 1.00
CA TRP A 10 -15.97 -0.29 0.29
C TRP A 10 -16.11 -0.41 -1.23
N THR A 11 -17.16 0.21 -1.77
CA THR A 11 -17.28 0.44 -3.21
C THR A 11 -16.63 1.74 -3.60
N PHE A 12 -16.15 1.86 -4.84
CA PHE A 12 -15.57 3.12 -5.30
C PHE A 12 -16.57 4.28 -5.19
N GLU A 13 -17.85 4.03 -5.52
CA GLU A 13 -18.93 5.03 -5.41
C GLU A 13 -19.20 5.44 -3.96
N ASN A 14 -19.20 4.48 -3.03
CA ASN A 14 -19.41 4.75 -1.61
C ASN A 14 -18.24 5.55 -1.01
N LEU A 15 -17.00 5.16 -1.33
CA LEU A 15 -15.80 5.89 -0.92
C LEU A 15 -15.80 7.31 -1.51
N LEU A 16 -16.17 7.46 -2.79
CA LEU A 16 -16.29 8.76 -3.45
C LEU A 16 -17.35 9.65 -2.79
N SER A 17 -18.51 9.07 -2.42
CA SER A 17 -19.57 9.80 -1.72
C SER A 17 -19.14 10.25 -0.32
N ARG A 18 -18.36 9.44 0.40
CA ARG A 18 -17.92 9.72 1.78
C ARG A 18 -16.70 10.63 1.83
N PHE A 19 -15.77 10.47 0.90
CA PHE A 19 -14.41 11.01 0.97
C PHE A 19 -13.99 11.74 -0.31
N GLY A 20 -14.94 12.19 -1.12
CA GLY A 20 -14.65 12.84 -2.41
C GLY A 20 -13.68 14.02 -2.33
N ASN A 21 -13.74 14.82 -1.27
CA ASN A 21 -12.86 15.98 -1.05
C ASN A 21 -11.61 15.64 -0.21
N VAL A 22 -11.45 14.38 0.20
CA VAL A 22 -10.25 13.93 0.93
C VAL A 22 -9.15 13.65 -0.08
N LYS A 23 -7.93 14.07 0.24
CA LYS A 23 -6.74 13.81 -0.57
C LYS A 23 -6.14 12.47 -0.18
N TRP A 24 -5.86 11.65 -1.19
CA TRP A 24 -5.27 10.32 -1.03
C TRP A 24 -3.90 10.28 -1.69
N ARG A 25 -3.00 9.43 -1.21
CA ARG A 25 -1.63 9.25 -1.74
C ARG A 25 -1.60 8.32 -2.95
N PHE A 26 -0.73 8.64 -3.90
CA PHE A 26 -0.48 7.86 -5.12
C PHE A 26 0.94 7.30 -5.18
N SER A 27 1.81 7.77 -4.30
CA SER A 27 3.15 7.25 -4.10
C SER A 27 3.57 7.43 -2.64
N ASP A 28 4.20 6.40 -2.07
CA ASP A 28 4.82 6.50 -0.74
C ASP A 28 6.14 7.29 -0.79
N GLN A 29 6.73 7.47 -1.98
CA GLN A 29 8.08 8.02 -2.13
C GLN A 29 8.12 9.54 -2.33
N HIS A 30 7.09 10.11 -2.95
CA HIS A 30 7.08 11.51 -3.35
C HIS A 30 5.91 12.29 -2.77
N GLY A 31 4.99 11.60 -2.08
CA GLY A 31 3.94 12.23 -1.27
C GLY A 31 2.90 12.98 -2.09
N GLU A 32 2.78 12.71 -3.40
CA GLU A 32 1.74 13.31 -4.21
C GLU A 32 0.37 12.83 -3.74
N MET A 33 -0.52 13.79 -3.59
CA MET A 33 -1.89 13.53 -3.18
C MET A 33 -2.86 14.28 -4.09
N MET A 34 -4.02 13.66 -4.32
CA MET A 34 -5.14 14.33 -5.00
C MET A 34 -6.46 13.94 -4.38
N GLU A 35 -7.45 14.81 -4.51
CA GLU A 35 -8.81 14.54 -4.05
C GLU A 35 -9.40 13.32 -4.75
N LEU A 36 -10.12 12.46 -4.02
CA LEU A 36 -10.75 11.27 -4.59
C LEU A 36 -11.71 11.61 -5.75
N ALA A 37 -12.42 12.75 -5.67
CA ALA A 37 -13.27 13.23 -6.75
C ALA A 37 -12.47 13.68 -7.99
N THR A 38 -11.26 14.20 -7.81
CA THR A 38 -10.36 14.50 -8.93
C THR A 38 -9.82 13.22 -9.55
N TYR A 39 -9.43 12.25 -8.72
CA TYR A 39 -9.02 10.93 -9.19
C TYR A 39 -10.14 10.22 -9.96
N ALA A 40 -11.38 10.29 -9.46
CA ALA A 40 -12.55 9.74 -10.13
C ALA A 40 -12.76 10.32 -11.55
N ARG A 41 -12.46 11.61 -11.76
CA ARG A 41 -12.50 12.21 -13.09
C ARG A 41 -11.38 11.67 -13.98
N TYR A 42 -10.17 11.55 -13.45
CA TYR A 42 -9.02 10.99 -14.18
C TYR A 42 -9.28 9.56 -14.66
N VAL A 43 -9.71 8.65 -13.77
CA VAL A 43 -9.95 7.24 -14.13
C VAL A 43 -11.07 7.06 -15.16
N ASN A 44 -12.02 8.00 -15.22
CA ASN A 44 -13.11 8.00 -16.19
C ASN A 44 -12.79 8.72 -17.51
N ALA A 45 -11.62 9.36 -17.62
CA ALA A 45 -11.18 10.10 -18.79
C ALA A 45 -9.76 9.66 -19.21
N GLU A 46 -8.76 10.49 -18.95
CA GLU A 46 -7.37 10.31 -19.40
C GLU A 46 -6.78 8.97 -18.97
N GLY A 47 -7.03 8.54 -17.72
CA GLY A 47 -6.52 7.28 -17.19
C GLY A 47 -6.98 6.03 -17.94
N ARG A 48 -8.04 6.12 -18.76
CA ARG A 48 -8.47 5.01 -19.62
C ARG A 48 -7.52 4.76 -20.79
N MET A 49 -6.69 5.73 -21.14
CA MET A 49 -5.74 5.66 -22.25
C MET A 49 -4.31 5.40 -21.79
N ASP A 50 -4.04 5.51 -20.48
CA ASP A 50 -2.71 5.25 -19.94
C ASP A 50 -2.36 3.76 -19.96
N ASP A 51 -1.13 3.45 -20.35
CA ASP A 51 -0.58 2.08 -20.33
C ASP A 51 -0.43 1.56 -18.89
N SER A 52 -0.09 2.46 -17.96
CA SER A 52 0.01 2.21 -16.53
C SER A 52 -0.62 3.39 -15.78
N PRO A 53 -1.95 3.40 -15.58
CA PRO A 53 -2.65 4.50 -14.93
C PRO A 53 -2.23 4.70 -13.48
N LEU A 54 -2.42 5.91 -12.96
CA LEU A 54 -2.25 6.21 -11.53
C LEU A 54 -3.20 5.35 -10.66
N ALA A 55 -2.69 4.91 -9.52
CA ALA A 55 -3.44 4.20 -8.49
C ALA A 55 -3.20 4.82 -7.11
N ILE A 56 -4.24 4.82 -6.29
CA ILE A 56 -4.13 5.17 -4.88
C ILE A 56 -3.37 4.05 -4.18
N TYR A 57 -2.34 4.45 -3.46
CA TYR A 57 -1.48 3.63 -2.62
C TYR A 57 -1.21 4.45 -1.37
N ASP A 58 -2.07 4.30 -0.36
CA ASP A 58 -2.07 5.19 0.79
C ASP A 58 -1.87 4.41 2.09
N ALA A 59 -0.73 4.64 2.72
CA ALA A 59 -0.30 3.98 3.95
C ALA A 59 -0.86 4.64 5.22
N GLU A 60 -1.29 5.91 5.11
CA GLU A 60 -1.73 6.74 6.23
C GLU A 60 -3.26 6.80 6.32
N PHE A 61 -3.95 5.98 5.52
CA PHE A 61 -5.40 5.87 5.62
C PHE A 61 -5.79 5.45 7.04
N GLY A 62 -6.78 6.15 7.60
CA GLY A 62 -7.26 5.86 8.94
C GLY A 62 -6.42 6.44 10.07
N ASP A 63 -5.30 7.12 9.79
CA ASP A 63 -4.51 7.77 10.85
C ASP A 63 -5.21 9.01 11.40
N ASP A 64 -5.93 9.74 10.54
CA ASP A 64 -6.65 10.97 10.88
C ASP A 64 -8.09 10.98 10.34
N ALA A 65 -8.93 11.81 10.97
CA ALA A 65 -10.26 12.13 10.47
C ALA A 65 -10.19 12.80 9.07
N PRO A 66 -11.13 12.49 8.16
CA PRO A 66 -12.33 11.69 8.38
C PRO A 66 -12.18 10.20 8.04
N THR A 67 -10.97 9.72 7.74
CA THR A 67 -10.76 8.35 7.23
C THR A 67 -10.54 7.30 8.33
N ASP A 68 -10.30 7.74 9.56
CA ASP A 68 -10.20 6.92 10.79
C ASP A 68 -11.35 5.92 10.94
N VAL A 69 -12.58 6.31 10.56
CA VAL A 69 -13.77 5.43 10.57
C VAL A 69 -13.61 4.15 9.73
N LEU A 70 -12.70 4.13 8.74
CA LEU A 70 -12.45 2.96 7.91
C LEU A 70 -11.76 1.83 8.70
N LEU A 71 -11.05 2.14 9.79
CA LEU A 71 -10.39 1.14 10.63
C LEU A 71 -11.39 0.26 11.40
N ASP A 72 -12.59 0.77 11.66
CA ASP A 72 -13.68 0.02 12.30
C ASP A 72 -14.43 -0.90 11.32
N GLU A 73 -14.16 -0.79 10.02
CA GLU A 73 -14.89 -1.50 8.95
C GLU A 73 -14.21 -2.81 8.51
N TYR A 74 -13.04 -3.15 9.06
CA TYR A 74 -12.36 -4.41 8.80
C TYR A 74 -11.65 -4.95 10.05
N THR A 75 -11.29 -6.24 9.99
CA THR A 75 -10.47 -6.88 11.02
C THR A 75 -9.31 -7.64 10.39
N VAL A 76 -8.16 -7.64 11.07
CA VAL A 76 -6.99 -8.41 10.68
C VAL A 76 -7.28 -9.90 10.90
N PRO A 77 -7.05 -10.77 9.89
CA PRO A 77 -7.23 -12.21 10.07
C PRO A 77 -6.36 -12.76 11.21
N GLN A 78 -6.88 -13.74 11.96
CA GLN A 78 -6.21 -14.28 13.14
C GLN A 78 -4.78 -14.79 12.86
N CYS A 79 -4.51 -15.34 11.67
CA CYS A 79 -3.16 -15.80 11.30
C CYS A 79 -2.15 -14.66 11.10
N PHE A 80 -2.60 -13.42 10.98
CA PHE A 80 -1.78 -12.22 10.86
C PHE A 80 -1.94 -11.27 12.06
N SER A 81 -2.64 -11.68 13.12
CA SER A 81 -2.90 -10.80 14.27
C SER A 81 -1.69 -10.58 15.16
N ARG A 82 -0.59 -11.33 14.96
CA ARG A 82 0.65 -11.14 15.70
C ARG A 82 1.53 -10.13 14.98
N ASP A 83 1.51 -8.91 15.46
CA ASP A 83 2.24 -7.79 14.90
C ASP A 83 3.48 -7.46 15.74
N LEU A 84 4.63 -7.98 15.33
CA LEU A 84 5.88 -7.79 16.10
C LEU A 84 6.46 -6.37 15.98
N PHE A 85 6.07 -5.62 14.94
CA PHE A 85 6.54 -4.23 14.78
C PHE A 85 5.84 -3.27 15.74
N GLU A 86 4.69 -3.64 16.29
CA GLU A 86 4.03 -2.91 17.38
C GLU A 86 4.98 -2.71 18.58
N MET A 87 5.88 -3.68 18.83
CA MET A 87 6.87 -3.59 19.92
C MET A 87 7.97 -2.54 19.69
N VAL A 88 8.11 -2.02 18.46
CA VAL A 88 9.10 -0.99 18.12
C VAL A 88 8.57 0.41 18.43
N ASP A 89 7.23 0.57 18.47
CA ASP A 89 6.59 1.85 18.83
C ASP A 89 6.61 2.10 20.35
N VAL A 90 6.76 1.03 21.15
CA VAL A 90 6.89 1.09 22.61
C VAL A 90 8.35 0.85 22.98
N ASN A 91 9.01 1.85 23.58
CA ASN A 91 10.29 1.82 24.33
C ASN A 91 11.44 2.64 23.67
N GLU A 92 11.64 3.87 24.15
CA GLU A 92 12.97 4.41 24.54
C GLU A 92 12.97 5.79 25.25
N ASP A 93 11.84 6.35 25.70
CA ASP A 93 11.85 7.64 26.45
C ASP A 93 11.75 7.50 27.99
N THR A 94 11.89 6.30 28.55
CA THR A 94 11.76 6.08 30.01
C THR A 94 13.07 5.93 30.77
N SER A 95 14.20 6.49 30.29
CA SER A 95 15.43 6.55 31.10
C SER A 95 16.50 7.57 30.67
N LEU A 96 16.14 8.84 30.46
CA LEU A 96 17.11 9.95 30.57
C LEU A 96 16.50 11.08 31.42
N SER A 97 16.51 10.86 32.72
CA SER A 97 16.48 11.95 33.70
C SER A 97 17.88 12.54 33.85
N GLU A 98 17.94 13.85 34.15
CA GLU A 98 19.11 14.72 34.46
C GLU A 98 19.71 15.37 33.18
N ASP A 99 19.60 16.69 32.93
CA ASP A 99 19.72 17.83 33.84
C ASP A 99 18.74 18.99 33.52
N GLU A 100 18.16 19.56 34.57
CA GLU A 100 17.52 20.88 34.56
C GLU A 100 18.59 21.97 34.42
N ASN A 101 18.50 22.81 33.39
CA ASN A 101 18.95 24.19 33.47
C ASN A 101 18.03 25.09 32.62
N GLU A 102 17.33 25.96 33.32
CA GLU A 102 16.42 26.98 32.83
C GLU A 102 17.11 27.99 31.91
N VAL A 103 16.43 28.38 30.83
CA VAL A 103 16.37 29.78 30.38
C VAL A 103 14.94 30.03 29.86
N GLU A 104 14.17 30.82 30.59
CA GLU A 104 12.91 31.41 30.13
C GLU A 104 13.21 32.46 29.04
N ASP A 105 12.59 32.35 27.85
CA ASP A 105 12.03 33.54 27.20
C ASP A 105 11.02 33.23 26.07
N ASP A 106 9.99 34.07 26.07
CA ASP A 106 9.06 34.48 25.01
C ASP A 106 7.93 33.58 24.45
N GLN A 107 6.76 34.23 24.36
CA GLN A 107 5.44 33.71 24.01
C GLN A 107 5.24 33.65 22.49
N SER A 108 4.92 32.49 21.92
CA SER A 108 3.84 32.29 20.93
C SER A 108 3.91 30.93 20.24
N HIS A 109 2.72 30.37 19.98
CA HIS A 109 2.45 29.13 19.24
C HIS A 109 2.80 27.81 19.94
N THR A 110 1.89 27.38 20.83
CA THR A 110 1.67 25.97 21.16
C THR A 110 1.21 25.18 19.92
N LEU A 111 2.16 24.84 19.06
CA LEU A 111 2.03 23.65 18.21
C LEU A 111 2.16 22.44 19.14
N SER A 112 1.15 21.58 19.14
CA SER A 112 1.17 20.33 19.91
C SER A 112 2.46 19.56 19.64
N SER A 113 3.34 19.52 20.63
CA SER A 113 4.60 18.77 20.63
C SER A 113 4.41 17.25 20.49
N SER A 114 3.19 16.76 20.28
CA SER A 114 2.88 15.35 20.02
C SER A 114 3.16 14.90 18.58
N SER A 115 3.44 15.83 17.66
CA SER A 115 3.66 15.51 16.24
C SER A 115 5.12 15.23 15.86
N LEU A 116 6.08 15.50 16.74
CA LEU A 116 7.51 15.43 16.38
C LEU A 116 8.13 14.03 16.48
N TYR A 117 7.47 13.08 17.13
CA TYR A 117 7.89 11.68 17.12
C TYR A 117 7.04 10.91 16.11
N LYS A 118 7.46 10.98 14.84
CA LYS A 118 7.00 10.02 13.82
C LYS A 118 7.18 8.61 14.38
N ASN A 119 6.12 7.80 14.33
CA ASN A 119 6.16 6.38 14.68
C ASN A 119 7.46 5.74 14.16
N ARG A 120 8.20 5.07 15.05
CA ARG A 120 9.46 4.39 14.68
C ARG A 120 9.18 3.20 13.76
N ARG A 121 7.96 2.67 13.84
CA ARG A 121 7.46 1.62 12.98
C ARG A 121 7.35 2.07 11.52
N PRO A 122 7.89 1.29 10.56
CA PRO A 122 7.62 1.49 9.14
C PRO A 122 6.13 1.36 8.82
N PRO A 123 5.62 2.05 7.79
CA PRO A 123 4.24 1.86 7.33
C PRO A 123 3.94 0.38 7.05
N TYR A 124 2.72 -0.07 7.38
CA TYR A 124 2.41 -1.50 7.46
C TYR A 124 1.01 -1.88 6.94
N ARG A 125 0.17 -0.90 6.66
CA ARG A 125 -1.19 -1.09 6.14
C ARG A 125 -1.38 -0.11 5.00
N TRP A 126 -2.05 -0.54 3.94
CA TRP A 126 -2.34 0.31 2.79
C TRP A 126 -3.75 0.07 2.29
N ILE A 127 -4.41 1.14 1.86
CA ILE A 127 -5.58 1.03 0.99
C ILE A 127 -5.13 1.17 -0.47
N LEU A 128 -5.61 0.27 -1.32
CA LEU A 128 -5.23 0.16 -2.72
C LEU A 128 -6.46 0.34 -3.61
N ILE A 129 -6.48 1.40 -4.42
CA ILE A 129 -7.58 1.68 -5.35
C ILE A 129 -7.00 2.05 -6.71
N GLY A 130 -7.33 1.29 -7.76
CA GLY A 130 -6.79 1.53 -9.09
C GLY A 130 -7.66 0.97 -10.20
N PRO A 131 -7.66 1.58 -11.40
CA PRO A 131 -8.38 1.08 -12.57
C PRO A 131 -7.63 -0.11 -13.19
N GLU A 132 -8.21 -0.68 -14.25
CA GLU A 132 -7.54 -1.67 -15.10
C GLU A 132 -6.14 -1.19 -15.54
N ARG A 133 -5.20 -2.13 -15.67
CA ARG A 133 -3.77 -1.92 -16.00
C ARG A 133 -2.92 -1.21 -14.94
N SER A 134 -3.54 -0.65 -13.89
CA SER A 134 -2.77 -0.24 -12.72
C SER A 134 -2.33 -1.46 -11.90
N GLY A 135 -1.24 -1.31 -11.16
CA GLY A 135 -0.74 -2.35 -10.26
C GLY A 135 0.74 -2.19 -9.94
N THR A 136 1.22 -2.94 -8.96
CA THR A 136 2.59 -2.88 -8.48
C THR A 136 3.51 -3.76 -9.31
N GLY A 137 4.67 -3.24 -9.70
CA GLY A 137 5.73 -4.03 -10.34
C GLY A 137 6.23 -5.15 -9.43
N LEU A 138 7.02 -6.07 -9.98
CA LEU A 138 7.62 -7.14 -9.18
C LEU A 138 8.54 -6.57 -8.09
N HIS A 139 8.38 -7.07 -6.88
CA HIS A 139 9.18 -6.69 -5.73
C HIS A 139 9.21 -7.82 -4.70
N VAL A 140 10.11 -7.68 -3.73
CA VAL A 140 10.08 -8.41 -2.47
C VAL A 140 9.72 -7.39 -1.40
N ASP A 141 8.83 -7.73 -0.49
CA ASP A 141 8.41 -6.83 0.58
C ASP A 141 9.63 -6.38 1.42
N PRO A 142 9.70 -5.09 1.78
CA PRO A 142 10.80 -4.57 2.58
C PRO A 142 10.97 -5.33 3.89
N LEU A 143 12.22 -5.47 4.35
CA LEU A 143 12.58 -6.22 5.56
C LEU A 143 12.10 -7.69 5.56
N TYR A 144 11.74 -8.24 4.40
CA TYR A 144 11.28 -9.62 4.22
C TYR A 144 10.06 -9.96 5.09
N THR A 145 9.16 -8.99 5.27
CA THR A 145 7.89 -9.22 5.95
C THR A 145 6.98 -10.11 5.10
N ASN A 146 5.95 -10.67 5.76
CA ASN A 146 4.86 -11.33 5.04
C ASN A 146 3.69 -10.35 4.92
N ALA A 147 2.97 -10.41 3.81
CA ALA A 147 1.78 -9.62 3.58
C ALA A 147 0.52 -10.49 3.45
N TRP A 148 -0.63 -9.86 3.72
CA TRP A 148 -1.95 -10.39 3.35
C TRP A 148 -2.71 -9.30 2.61
N VAL A 149 -3.41 -9.68 1.54
CA VAL A 149 -4.17 -8.74 0.70
C VAL A 149 -5.59 -9.26 0.53
N THR A 150 -6.57 -8.43 0.91
CA THR A 150 -7.99 -8.72 0.67
C THR A 150 -8.48 -7.88 -0.49
N VAL A 151 -9.05 -8.51 -1.53
CA VAL A 151 -9.72 -7.81 -2.62
C VAL A 151 -11.18 -7.63 -2.24
N LEU A 152 -11.64 -6.37 -2.18
CA LEU A 152 -13.02 -6.03 -1.86
C LEU A 152 -13.87 -5.81 -3.12
N GLN A 153 -13.25 -5.26 -4.18
CA GLN A 153 -13.86 -5.05 -5.48
C GLN A 153 -12.89 -5.33 -6.62
N GLY A 154 -13.44 -5.77 -7.75
CA GLY A 154 -12.65 -6.10 -8.94
C GLY A 154 -11.89 -7.41 -8.78
N GLN A 155 -10.78 -7.54 -9.50
CA GLN A 155 -9.94 -8.73 -9.50
C GLN A 155 -8.47 -8.32 -9.55
N LYS A 156 -7.59 -9.10 -8.93
CA LYS A 156 -6.13 -8.94 -9.03
C LYS A 156 -5.51 -10.18 -9.64
N ARG A 157 -4.62 -9.99 -10.62
CA ARG A 157 -3.79 -11.06 -11.18
C ARG A 157 -2.41 -11.00 -10.56
N TRP A 158 -1.98 -12.11 -9.97
CA TRP A 158 -0.70 -12.23 -9.30
C TRP A 158 0.18 -13.26 -10.01
N LEU A 159 1.47 -12.96 -10.10
CA LEU A 159 2.50 -13.93 -10.40
C LEU A 159 3.53 -13.91 -9.26
N LEU A 160 3.72 -15.05 -8.60
CA LEU A 160 4.68 -15.20 -7.50
C LEU A 160 5.79 -16.15 -7.91
N PHE A 161 7.04 -15.76 -7.67
CA PHE A 161 8.22 -16.55 -8.02
C PHE A 161 8.89 -17.15 -6.78
N PRO A 162 9.46 -18.37 -6.87
CA PRO A 162 10.31 -18.89 -5.81
C PRO A 162 11.48 -17.92 -5.51
N PRO A 163 11.89 -17.77 -4.23
CA PRO A 163 12.99 -16.84 -3.86
C PRO A 163 14.34 -17.15 -4.51
N CYS A 164 14.53 -18.37 -5.04
CA CYS A 164 15.74 -18.78 -5.76
C CYS A 164 15.72 -18.43 -7.26
N THR A 165 14.70 -17.70 -7.72
CA THR A 165 14.61 -17.21 -9.10
C THR A 165 15.55 -16.01 -9.27
N PRO A 166 16.47 -16.02 -10.25
CA PRO A 166 17.35 -14.88 -10.50
C PRO A 166 16.52 -13.62 -10.82
N PRO A 167 16.69 -12.52 -10.07
CA PRO A 167 15.91 -11.29 -10.27
C PRO A 167 15.95 -10.76 -11.71
N GLU A 168 17.12 -10.81 -12.35
CA GLU A 168 17.33 -10.36 -13.72
C GLU A 168 16.52 -11.15 -14.76
N GLU A 169 16.23 -12.43 -14.50
CA GLU A 169 15.46 -13.27 -15.41
C GLU A 169 13.97 -12.91 -15.44
N ILE A 170 13.51 -12.25 -14.38
CA ILE A 170 12.14 -11.79 -14.17
C ILE A 170 12.04 -10.26 -14.20
N GLY A 171 13.03 -9.56 -14.73
CA GLY A 171 12.95 -8.10 -14.92
C GLY A 171 13.10 -7.27 -13.64
N MET A 172 13.52 -7.87 -12.53
CA MET A 172 13.96 -7.16 -11.33
C MET A 172 15.45 -6.82 -11.46
N ILE A 173 15.75 -5.63 -11.98
CA ILE A 173 17.12 -5.22 -12.30
C ILE A 173 17.63 -4.27 -11.23
N ASP A 174 18.73 -4.63 -10.58
CA ASP A 174 19.36 -3.80 -9.56
C ASP A 174 19.75 -2.41 -10.09
N GLY A 175 19.54 -1.39 -9.25
CA GLY A 175 19.75 0.01 -9.61
C GLY A 175 18.80 0.59 -10.67
N LYS A 176 17.78 -0.15 -11.14
CA LYS A 176 16.75 0.36 -12.05
C LYS A 176 15.39 0.48 -11.34
N PRO A 177 14.54 1.44 -11.77
CA PRO A 177 13.16 1.49 -11.32
C PRO A 177 12.42 0.18 -11.61
N GLN A 178 11.43 -0.14 -10.80
CA GLN A 178 10.54 -1.26 -11.05
C GLN A 178 9.82 -1.08 -12.40
N ILE A 179 9.69 -2.17 -13.16
CA ILE A 179 8.90 -2.17 -14.39
C ILE A 179 7.41 -2.10 -13.99
N PRO A 180 6.62 -1.16 -14.55
CA PRO A 180 5.18 -1.12 -14.30
C PRO A 180 4.52 -2.46 -14.60
N SER A 181 3.57 -2.86 -13.75
CA SER A 181 2.99 -4.21 -13.81
C SER A 181 2.40 -4.57 -15.18
N SER A 182 1.66 -3.66 -15.81
CA SER A 182 1.08 -3.86 -17.15
C SER A 182 2.14 -4.14 -18.22
N ILE A 183 3.24 -3.38 -18.18
CA ILE A 183 4.38 -3.56 -19.09
C ILE A 183 5.09 -4.88 -18.80
N TRP A 184 5.30 -5.21 -17.52
CA TRP A 184 5.90 -6.48 -17.13
C TRP A 184 5.08 -7.68 -17.63
N PHE A 185 3.76 -7.64 -17.47
CA PHE A 185 2.87 -8.68 -18.01
C PHE A 185 2.94 -8.75 -19.55
N CYS A 186 3.10 -7.63 -20.25
CA CYS A 186 3.28 -7.64 -21.70
C CYS A 186 4.58 -8.34 -22.11
N ASP A 187 5.69 -7.97 -21.47
CA ASP A 187 7.04 -8.35 -21.91
C ASP A 187 7.49 -9.73 -21.39
N TYR A 188 7.10 -10.09 -20.16
CA TYR A 188 7.64 -11.28 -19.47
C TYR A 188 6.65 -12.42 -19.32
N TYR A 189 5.33 -12.17 -19.27
CA TYR A 189 4.34 -13.19 -18.91
C TYR A 189 4.42 -14.43 -19.83
N GLY A 190 4.49 -14.22 -21.16
CA GLY A 190 4.59 -15.30 -22.13
C GLY A 190 5.87 -16.13 -21.98
N LYS A 191 6.99 -15.50 -21.58
CA LYS A 191 8.27 -16.19 -21.32
C LYS A 191 8.15 -17.09 -20.09
N VAL A 192 7.70 -16.52 -18.96
CA VAL A 192 7.77 -17.18 -17.63
C VAL A 192 6.68 -18.23 -17.41
N THR A 193 5.60 -18.19 -18.18
CA THR A 193 4.52 -19.18 -18.11
C THR A 193 4.65 -20.30 -19.13
N ASN A 194 5.58 -20.19 -20.09
CA ASN A 194 5.78 -21.22 -21.10
C ASN A 194 6.66 -22.37 -20.56
N PRO A 195 6.10 -23.59 -20.38
CA PRO A 195 6.83 -24.71 -19.79
C PRO A 195 7.91 -25.31 -20.68
N ALA A 196 7.94 -24.97 -21.98
CA ALA A 196 8.96 -25.44 -22.91
C ALA A 196 10.29 -24.66 -22.80
N ILE A 197 10.24 -23.42 -22.29
CA ILE A 197 11.40 -22.53 -22.20
C ILE A 197 11.73 -22.16 -20.75
N TRP A 198 10.75 -22.10 -19.85
CA TRP A 198 10.96 -21.65 -18.48
C TRP A 198 11.36 -22.80 -17.54
N PRO A 199 12.43 -22.66 -16.73
CA PRO A 199 12.88 -23.73 -15.84
C PRO A 199 11.82 -24.13 -14.81
N LYS A 200 11.56 -25.43 -14.68
CA LYS A 200 10.58 -25.96 -13.72
C LYS A 200 10.82 -25.52 -12.27
N LYS A 201 12.09 -25.35 -11.87
CA LYS A 201 12.48 -24.89 -10.53
C LYS A 201 12.08 -23.44 -10.22
N TRP A 202 11.79 -22.63 -11.24
CA TRP A 202 11.42 -21.22 -11.11
C TRP A 202 9.99 -20.98 -11.59
N ARG A 203 9.20 -22.03 -11.80
CA ARG A 203 7.83 -21.92 -12.28
C ARG A 203 7.03 -21.01 -11.33
N PRO A 204 6.40 -19.94 -11.84
CA PRO A 204 5.63 -19.08 -10.99
C PRO A 204 4.33 -19.74 -10.54
N VAL A 205 3.80 -19.27 -9.41
CA VAL A 205 2.42 -19.48 -9.01
C VAL A 205 1.60 -18.32 -9.57
N GLU A 206 0.55 -18.64 -10.31
CA GLU A 206 -0.38 -17.66 -10.85
C GLU A 206 -1.70 -17.70 -10.05
N VAL A 207 -2.19 -16.53 -9.66
CA VAL A 207 -3.45 -16.40 -8.92
C VAL A 207 -4.30 -15.31 -9.56
N LEU A 208 -5.53 -15.65 -9.93
CA LEU A 208 -6.58 -14.67 -10.24
C LEU A 208 -7.46 -14.51 -9.00
N GLN A 209 -7.14 -13.52 -8.18
CA GLN A 209 -7.84 -13.23 -6.94
C GLN A 209 -9.18 -12.54 -7.22
N GLN A 210 -10.26 -13.14 -6.73
CA GLN A 210 -11.62 -12.62 -6.77
C GLN A 210 -11.91 -11.78 -5.50
N PRO A 211 -13.02 -11.03 -5.46
CA PRO A 211 -13.50 -10.43 -4.21
C PRO A 211 -13.84 -11.50 -3.16
N GLY A 212 -13.54 -11.20 -1.89
CA GLY A 212 -13.75 -12.10 -0.75
C GLY A 212 -12.60 -13.06 -0.48
#